data_AF-A0A815VC36-F1
#
_entry.id   AF-A0A815VC36-F1
#
_cell.length_a   1.000
_cell.length_b   1.000
_cell.length_c   1.000
_cell.angle_alpha   90.00
_cell.angle_beta   90.00
_cell.angle_gamma   90.00
#
_symmetry.space_group_name_H-M   'P 1'
#
loop_
_entity.id
_entity.type
_entity.pdbx_description
1 polymer ?
#
loop_
_entity_poly.entity_id
_entity_poly.type
_entity_poly.pdbx_seq_one_letter_code
_entity_poly.pdbx_strand_id
1 'polypeptide(L)'
;MLEEANRFHPNIKLTYEINSCVSFLDVQIRNEDRNLITSVHHKQAAEPYVVPFKPHHPHQIFENIIRNALLRSIRYSSTLKEFNDERRAIKLMLLYNSYPPRYIHRYFQKFLATIKVTSTSILPMIHDENEYHQLRQQLIALPTENEHARAMRIASQMNYNKEKSSSDS
;
A
#
# COMPACT_ATOMS: atom_id res chain seq x y z
N MET A 1 -3.93 11.59 -31.22
CA MET A 1 -4.05 11.52 -29.74
C MET A 1 -2.69 11.48 -29.01
N LEU A 2 -1.89 10.40 -29.07
CA LEU A 2 -0.61 10.35 -28.33
C LEU A 2 0.46 11.32 -28.90
N GLU A 3 0.54 11.44 -30.22
CA GLU A 3 1.46 12.37 -30.87
C GLU A 3 1.12 13.84 -30.62
N GLU A 4 -0.16 14.16 -30.47
CA GLU A 4 -0.61 15.52 -30.11
C GLU A 4 -0.26 15.85 -28.66
N ALA A 5 -0.44 14.90 -27.74
CA ALA A 5 -0.06 15.09 -26.35
C ALA A 5 1.46 15.31 -26.19
N ASN A 6 2.27 14.65 -27.02
CA ASN A 6 3.73 14.84 -27.06
C ASN A 6 4.18 16.20 -27.61
N ARG A 7 3.29 16.99 -28.19
CA ARG A 7 3.59 18.36 -28.65
C ARG A 7 3.36 19.42 -27.57
N PHE A 8 2.76 19.06 -26.44
CA PHE A 8 2.37 20.02 -25.41
C PHE A 8 3.57 20.63 -24.66
N HIS A 9 4.65 19.88 -24.48
CA HIS A 9 5.85 20.39 -23.81
C HIS A 9 7.12 19.77 -24.40
N PRO A 10 8.14 20.58 -24.77
CA PRO A 10 9.33 20.11 -25.49
C PRO A 10 10.17 19.10 -24.69
N ASN A 11 10.07 19.12 -23.37
CA ASN A 11 10.85 18.24 -22.48
C ASN A 11 10.07 17.04 -21.92
N ILE A 12 8.79 16.85 -22.28
CA ILE A 12 7.97 15.74 -21.78
C ILE A 12 7.54 14.88 -22.97
N LYS A 13 7.98 13.62 -22.97
CA LYS A 13 7.59 12.62 -23.98
C LYS A 13 6.86 11.47 -23.32
N LEU A 14 5.60 11.31 -23.68
CA LEU A 14 4.76 10.17 -23.36
C LEU A 14 5.16 9.01 -24.27
N THR A 15 5.64 7.94 -23.64
CA THR A 15 5.91 6.65 -24.27
C THR A 15 4.81 5.68 -23.86
N TYR A 16 4.43 4.78 -24.76
CA TYR A 16 3.51 3.69 -24.47
C TYR A 16 4.15 2.37 -24.89
N GLU A 17 3.90 1.34 -24.09
CA GLU A 17 4.29 -0.03 -24.40
C GLU A 17 3.08 -0.92 -24.18
N ILE A 18 2.81 -1.82 -25.13
CA ILE A 18 1.74 -2.81 -25.01
C ILE A 18 2.37 -4.12 -24.58
N ASN A 19 2.28 -4.41 -23.29
CA ASN A 19 2.77 -5.65 -22.70
C ASN A 19 1.65 -6.34 -21.92
N SER A 20 1.72 -7.67 -21.78
CA SER A 20 0.81 -8.44 -20.91
C SER A 20 1.07 -8.18 -19.43
N CYS A 21 2.27 -7.66 -19.10
CA CYS A 21 2.70 -7.28 -17.78
C CYS A 21 3.49 -5.96 -17.85
N VAL A 22 3.16 -5.02 -16.97
CA VAL A 22 3.91 -3.75 -16.81
C VAL A 22 4.18 -3.51 -15.33
N SER A 23 5.33 -2.91 -15.02
CA SER A 23 5.68 -2.52 -13.66
C SER A 23 5.75 -1.00 -13.58
N PHE A 24 5.04 -0.42 -12.62
CA PHE A 24 5.03 1.01 -12.37
C PHE A 24 5.20 1.25 -10.88
N LEU A 25 6.30 1.95 -10.52
CA LEU A 25 6.73 2.11 -9.13
C LEU A 25 6.85 0.73 -8.45
N ASP A 26 6.09 0.53 -7.38
CA ASP A 26 6.08 -0.69 -6.57
C ASP A 26 4.95 -1.66 -6.95
N VAL A 27 4.23 -1.41 -8.05
CA VAL A 27 3.09 -2.21 -8.48
C VAL A 27 3.41 -2.91 -9.80
N GLN A 28 3.13 -4.20 -9.85
CA GLN A 28 3.10 -4.97 -11.08
C GLN A 28 1.65 -5.13 -11.51
N ILE A 29 1.36 -4.84 -12.78
CA ILE A 29 0.03 -4.92 -13.38
C ILE A 29 0.10 -5.98 -14.47
N ARG A 30 -0.75 -7.00 -14.36
CA ARG A 30 -0.87 -8.10 -15.33
C ARG A 30 -2.27 -8.12 -15.88
N ASN A 31 -2.40 -8.37 -17.18
CA ASN A 31 -3.70 -8.61 -17.81
C ASN A 31 -3.91 -10.12 -17.94
N GLU A 32 -4.78 -10.67 -17.11
CA GLU A 32 -5.19 -12.08 -17.15
C GLU A 32 -6.65 -12.15 -17.61
N ASP A 33 -6.90 -12.73 -18.79
CA ASP A 33 -8.26 -12.93 -19.33
C ASP A 33 -9.16 -11.68 -19.32
N ARG A 34 -8.60 -10.53 -19.71
CA ARG A 34 -9.24 -9.19 -19.72
C ARG A 34 -9.47 -8.58 -18.33
N ASN A 35 -8.94 -9.19 -17.27
CA ASN A 35 -8.95 -8.64 -15.92
C ASN A 35 -7.56 -8.11 -15.57
N LEU A 36 -7.51 -6.88 -15.07
CA LEU A 36 -6.28 -6.29 -14.56
C LEU A 36 -6.03 -6.78 -13.14
N ILE A 37 -4.98 -7.59 -12.97
CA ILE A 37 -4.52 -8.06 -11.68
C ILE A 37 -3.30 -7.23 -11.29
N THR A 38 -3.33 -6.67 -10.08
CA THR A 38 -2.19 -5.96 -9.53
C THR A 38 -1.55 -6.77 -8.41
N SER A 39 -0.24 -6.67 -8.28
CA SER A 39 0.57 -7.27 -7.22
C SER A 39 1.74 -6.36 -6.86
N VAL A 40 2.45 -6.69 -5.79
CA VAL A 40 3.68 -5.96 -5.42
C VAL A 40 4.79 -6.31 -6.41
N HIS A 41 5.44 -5.29 -6.97
CA HIS A 41 6.61 -5.47 -7.82
C HIS A 41 7.87 -5.65 -6.97
N HIS A 42 8.61 -6.72 -7.24
CA HIS A 42 9.96 -6.97 -6.70
C HIS A 42 10.98 -6.94 -7.83
N LYS A 43 12.01 -6.11 -7.69
CA LYS A 43 13.13 -6.12 -8.62
C LYS A 43 13.92 -7.41 -8.44
N GLN A 44 14.14 -8.17 -9.50
CA GLN A 44 14.84 -9.46 -9.44
C GLN A 44 16.26 -9.38 -8.86
N ALA A 45 16.94 -8.25 -9.07
CA ALA A 45 18.28 -8.00 -8.55
C ALA A 45 18.30 -7.33 -7.16
N ALA A 46 17.13 -6.96 -6.60
CA ALA A 46 17.09 -6.33 -5.29
C ALA A 46 17.18 -7.39 -4.20
N GLU A 47 18.20 -7.28 -3.37
CA GLU A 47 18.29 -8.07 -2.16
C GLU A 47 17.19 -7.61 -1.18
N PRO A 48 16.54 -8.55 -0.46
CA PRO A 48 15.41 -8.25 0.42
C PRO A 48 15.89 -7.68 1.76
N TYR A 49 16.76 -6.67 1.75
CA TYR A 49 17.31 -6.09 2.96
C TYR A 49 16.36 -5.08 3.58
N VAL A 50 16.08 -5.29 4.86
CA VAL A 50 15.47 -4.31 5.75
C VAL A 50 16.37 -4.14 6.97
N VAL A 51 16.06 -3.21 7.86
CA VAL A 51 16.84 -3.01 9.09
C VAL A 51 16.91 -4.33 9.86
N PRO A 52 18.11 -4.91 10.07
CA PRO A 52 18.23 -6.19 10.76
C PRO A 52 17.74 -6.09 12.21
N PHE A 53 17.12 -7.16 12.71
CA PHE A 53 16.60 -7.19 14.07
C PHE A 53 17.74 -7.24 15.11
N LYS A 54 18.18 -6.05 15.54
CA LYS A 54 19.26 -5.86 16.52
C LYS A 54 18.77 -4.99 17.70
N PRO A 55 19.30 -5.19 18.92
CA PRO A 55 18.87 -4.45 20.11
C PRO A 55 19.08 -2.93 20.03
N HIS A 56 19.99 -2.47 19.18
CA HIS A 56 20.38 -1.06 19.07
C HIS A 56 19.38 -0.19 18.30
N HIS A 57 18.36 -0.79 17.67
CA HIS A 57 17.33 -0.05 16.95
C HIS A 57 16.03 0.00 17.77
N PRO A 58 15.33 1.14 17.77
CA PRO A 58 14.02 1.26 18.41
C PRO A 58 13.01 0.23 17.86
N HIS A 59 12.23 -0.38 18.76
CA HIS A 59 11.19 -1.35 18.38
C HIS A 59 10.16 -0.81 17.38
N GLN A 60 9.91 0.50 17.41
CA GLN A 60 8.99 1.17 16.49
C GLN A 60 9.42 1.02 15.03
N ILE A 61 10.73 0.99 14.74
CA ILE A 61 11.24 0.80 13.38
C ILE A 61 10.83 -0.58 12.86
N PHE A 62 11.04 -1.62 13.67
CA PHE A 62 10.70 -3.00 13.31
C PHE A 62 9.19 -3.18 13.11
N GLU A 63 8.38 -2.59 13.99
CA GLU A 63 6.93 -2.60 13.87
C GLU A 63 6.46 -1.89 12.60
N ASN A 64 7.02 -0.71 12.30
CA ASN A 64 6.67 0.06 11.12
C ASN A 64 7.05 -0.64 9.82
N ILE A 65 8.20 -1.33 9.77
CA ILE A 65 8.61 -2.14 8.61
C ILE A 65 7.54 -3.20 8.32
N ILE A 66 7.13 -3.97 9.34
CA ILE A 66 6.12 -5.03 9.18
C ILE A 66 4.78 -4.44 8.77
N ARG A 67 4.32 -3.40 9.48
CA ARG A 67 3.03 -2.75 9.23
C ARG A 67 2.95 -2.17 7.82
N ASN A 68 3.97 -1.44 7.39
CA ASN A 68 3.98 -0.78 6.09
C ASN A 68 4.06 -1.81 4.96
N ALA A 69 4.88 -2.86 5.10
CA ALA A 69 4.96 -3.93 4.12
C ALA A 69 3.60 -4.63 3.94
N LEU A 70 2.92 -4.98 5.04
CA LEU A 70 1.61 -5.62 4.99
C LEU A 70 0.52 -4.67 4.45
N LEU A 71 0.50 -3.40 4.87
CA LEU A 71 -0.45 -2.42 4.35
C LEU A 71 -0.30 -2.23 2.84
N ARG A 72 0.94 -2.10 2.38
CA ARG A 72 1.29 -2.00 0.96
C ARG A 72 0.85 -3.25 0.20
N SER A 73 1.07 -4.44 0.75
CA SER A 73 0.65 -5.70 0.12
C SER A 73 -0.86 -5.77 -0.13
N ILE A 74 -1.69 -5.31 0.81
CA ILE A 74 -3.15 -5.35 0.63
C ILE A 74 -3.59 -4.31 -0.40
N ARG A 75 -3.02 -3.10 -0.34
CA ARG A 75 -3.35 -2.02 -1.29
C ARG A 75 -3.01 -2.42 -2.73
N TYR A 76 -1.86 -3.05 -2.94
CA TYR A 76 -1.37 -3.38 -4.28
C TYR A 76 -1.88 -4.71 -4.81
N SER A 77 -2.24 -5.68 -3.96
CA SER A 77 -2.68 -6.99 -4.45
C SER A 77 -4.17 -6.97 -4.77
N SER A 78 -4.55 -7.23 -6.03
CA SER A 78 -5.96 -7.27 -6.43
C SER A 78 -6.70 -8.47 -5.85
N THR A 79 -6.03 -9.62 -5.73
CA THR A 79 -6.62 -10.89 -5.28
C THR A 79 -5.98 -11.37 -3.98
N LEU A 80 -6.71 -12.22 -3.25
CA LEU A 80 -6.26 -12.84 -2.02
C LEU A 80 -5.05 -13.74 -2.25
N LYS A 81 -4.98 -14.40 -3.42
CA LYS A 81 -3.82 -15.21 -3.80
C LYS A 81 -2.55 -14.36 -3.84
N GLU A 82 -2.57 -13.25 -4.57
CA GLU A 82 -1.39 -12.36 -4.69
C GLU A 82 -1.00 -11.75 -3.34
N PHE A 83 -1.99 -11.40 -2.51
CA PHE A 83 -1.73 -10.97 -1.13
C PHE A 83 -1.07 -12.05 -0.29
N ASN A 84 -1.53 -13.31 -0.39
CA ASN A 84 -0.94 -14.42 0.37
C ASN A 84 0.48 -14.75 -0.10
N ASP A 85 0.75 -14.65 -1.40
CA ASP A 85 2.08 -14.83 -1.96
C ASP A 85 3.02 -13.73 -1.46
N GLU A 86 2.58 -12.47 -1.47
CA GLU A 86 3.34 -11.35 -0.92
C GLU A 86 3.56 -11.48 0.60
N ARG A 87 2.54 -11.89 1.35
CA ARG A 87 2.64 -12.15 2.79
C ARG A 87 3.69 -13.21 3.11
N ARG A 88 3.83 -14.25 2.27
CA ARG A 88 4.89 -15.25 2.39
C ARG A 88 6.25 -14.62 2.08
N ALA A 89 6.37 -13.81 1.03
CA ALA A 89 7.60 -13.11 0.68
C ALA A 89 8.07 -12.18 1.82
N ILE A 90 7.17 -11.38 2.40
CA ILE A 90 7.47 -10.52 3.56
C ILE A 90 7.96 -11.36 4.76
N LYS A 91 7.31 -12.50 5.03
CA LYS A 91 7.75 -13.38 6.12
C LYS A 91 9.17 -13.90 5.89
N LEU A 92 9.49 -14.31 4.67
CA LEU A 92 10.84 -14.77 4.30
C LEU A 92 11.87 -13.64 4.40
N MET A 93 11.55 -12.45 3.91
CA MET A 93 12.38 -11.25 4.05
C MET A 93 12.70 -10.97 5.52
N LEU A 94 11.70 -10.97 6.41
CA LEU A 94 11.91 -10.71 7.84
C LEU A 94 12.79 -11.78 8.50
N LEU A 95 12.58 -13.06 8.18
CA LEU A 95 13.41 -14.15 8.68
C LEU A 95 14.86 -14.01 8.22
N TYR A 96 15.08 -13.64 6.96
CA TYR A 96 16.40 -13.39 6.40
C TYR A 96 17.13 -12.24 7.13
N ASN A 97 16.39 -11.21 7.56
CA ASN A 97 16.91 -10.09 8.34
C ASN A 97 16.92 -10.35 9.87
N SER A 98 16.93 -11.62 10.28
CA SER A 98 17.06 -12.09 11.67
C SER A 98 15.91 -11.73 12.62
N TYR A 99 14.71 -11.43 12.10
CA TYR A 99 13.55 -11.19 12.95
C TYR A 99 13.10 -12.51 13.62
N PRO A 100 12.84 -12.53 14.95
CA PRO A 100 12.39 -13.72 15.64
C PRO A 100 11.03 -14.22 15.09
N PRO A 101 10.83 -15.51 14.81
CA PRO A 101 9.56 -16.03 14.28
C PRO A 101 8.35 -15.69 15.14
N ARG A 102 8.51 -15.71 16.47
CA ARG A 102 7.46 -15.31 17.43
C ARG A 102 7.09 -13.84 17.29
N TYR A 103 8.08 -12.98 17.05
CA TYR A 103 7.88 -11.55 16.83
C TYR A 103 7.09 -11.33 15.54
N ILE A 104 7.52 -11.95 14.43
CA ILE A 104 6.83 -11.87 13.14
C ILE A 104 5.36 -12.30 13.29
N HIS A 105 5.12 -13.47 13.88
CA HIS A 105 3.76 -13.99 14.06
C HIS A 105 2.87 -13.05 14.87
N ARG A 106 3.38 -12.55 16.01
CA ARG A 106 2.66 -11.61 16.88
C ARG A 106 2.26 -10.34 16.12
N TYR A 107 3.17 -9.77 15.34
CA TYR A 107 2.89 -8.52 14.63
C TYR A 107 2.00 -8.69 13.41
N PHE A 108 2.07 -9.83 12.73
CA PHE A 108 1.11 -10.16 11.66
C PHE A 108 -0.30 -10.29 12.24
N GLN A 109 -0.45 -10.99 13.37
CA GLN A 109 -1.73 -11.10 14.07
C GLN A 109 -2.23 -9.74 14.55
N LYS A 110 -1.36 -8.94 15.18
CA LYS A 110 -1.69 -7.58 15.63
C LYS A 110 -2.18 -6.72 14.48
N PHE A 111 -1.47 -6.72 13.35
CA PHE A 111 -1.84 -5.98 12.16
C PHE A 111 -3.22 -6.39 11.62
N LEU A 112 -3.44 -7.70 11.45
CA LEU A 112 -4.71 -8.21 10.97
C LEU A 112 -5.85 -7.91 11.96
N ALA A 113 -5.60 -8.02 13.27
CA ALA A 113 -6.57 -7.63 14.28
C ALA A 113 -6.90 -6.13 14.18
N THR A 114 -5.90 -5.25 14.06
CA THR A 114 -6.12 -3.79 13.93
C THR A 114 -6.99 -3.44 12.72
N ILE A 115 -6.81 -4.13 11.59
CA ILE A 115 -7.61 -3.88 10.39
C ILE A 115 -8.99 -4.57 10.48
N LYS A 116 -9.05 -5.77 11.06
CA LYS A 116 -10.31 -6.51 11.29
C LYS A 116 -11.17 -5.97 12.43
N VAL A 117 -10.70 -5.07 13.31
CA VAL A 117 -11.62 -4.36 14.23
C VAL A 117 -12.70 -3.57 13.46
N THR A 118 -12.48 -3.29 12.16
CA THR A 118 -13.49 -2.72 11.27
C THR A 118 -14.39 -3.77 10.58
N SER A 119 -14.12 -5.08 10.70
CA SER A 119 -14.85 -6.17 10.05
C SER A 119 -14.84 -7.47 10.88
N THR A 120 -16.03 -7.91 11.32
CA THR A 120 -16.43 -8.88 12.37
C THR A 120 -15.74 -10.27 12.46
N SER A 121 -14.62 -10.56 11.78
CA SER A 121 -14.00 -11.89 11.75
C SER A 121 -12.83 -12.05 12.72
N ILE A 122 -12.90 -13.04 13.61
CA ILE A 122 -11.98 -13.29 14.75
C ILE A 122 -10.70 -14.03 14.33
N LEU A 123 -10.58 -14.50 13.07
CA LEU A 123 -9.44 -15.30 12.62
C LEU A 123 -8.27 -14.44 12.10
N PRO A 124 -7.00 -14.80 12.43
CA PRO A 124 -5.79 -14.11 11.99
C PRO A 124 -5.37 -14.45 10.54
N MET A 125 -6.32 -14.92 9.73
CA MET A 125 -6.13 -15.12 8.29
C MET A 125 -7.39 -14.70 7.56
N ILE A 126 -7.20 -14.21 6.34
CA ILE A 126 -8.27 -13.95 5.39
C ILE A 126 -8.29 -15.19 4.49
N HIS A 127 -9.40 -15.93 4.55
CA HIS A 127 -9.59 -17.15 3.78
C HIS A 127 -10.61 -16.98 2.66
N ASP A 128 -11.45 -15.96 2.77
CA ASP A 128 -12.50 -15.65 1.81
C ASP A 128 -12.09 -14.47 0.92
N GLU A 129 -12.30 -14.63 -0.39
CA GLU A 129 -11.97 -13.63 -1.39
C GLU A 129 -12.85 -12.38 -1.24
N ASN A 130 -14.13 -12.55 -0.87
CA ASN A 130 -15.04 -11.41 -0.69
C ASN A 130 -14.67 -10.59 0.55
N GLU A 131 -14.35 -11.24 1.68
CA GLU A 131 -13.80 -10.58 2.87
C GLU A 131 -12.54 -9.78 2.52
N TYR A 132 -11.65 -10.35 1.72
CA TYR A 132 -10.44 -9.67 1.24
C TYR A 132 -10.77 -8.43 0.41
N HIS A 133 -11.68 -8.53 -0.56
CA HIS A 133 -12.05 -7.41 -1.42
C HIS A 133 -12.70 -6.27 -0.65
N GLN A 134 -13.59 -6.57 0.29
CA GLN A 134 -14.21 -5.56 1.16
C GLN A 134 -13.15 -4.82 1.97
N LEU A 135 -12.24 -5.58 2.60
CA LEU A 135 -11.13 -5.03 3.38
C LEU A 135 -10.24 -4.11 2.53
N ARG A 136 -9.88 -4.58 1.35
CA ARG A 136 -9.03 -3.83 0.42
C ARG A 136 -9.70 -2.53 0.00
N GLN A 137 -10.99 -2.56 -0.34
CA GLN A 137 -11.74 -1.35 -0.70
C GLN A 137 -11.76 -0.33 0.43
N GLN A 138 -11.99 -0.77 1.67
CA GLN A 138 -11.92 0.10 2.85
C GLN A 138 -10.53 0.74 3.02
N LEU A 139 -9.46 -0.05 2.84
CA LEU A 139 -8.08 0.43 2.98
C LEU A 139 -7.63 1.36 1.87
N ILE A 140 -8.18 1.22 0.66
CA ILE A 140 -7.93 2.15 -0.46
C ILE A 140 -8.69 3.46 -0.25
N ALA A 141 -9.91 3.39 0.28
CA ALA A 141 -10.73 4.56 0.58
C ALA A 141 -10.20 5.37 1.77
N LEU A 142 -9.42 4.75 2.67
CA LEU A 142 -8.80 5.42 3.80
C LEU A 142 -7.75 6.44 3.32
N PRO A 143 -7.99 7.76 3.54
CA PRO A 143 -7.03 8.78 3.16
C PRO A 143 -5.73 8.55 3.91
N THR A 144 -4.62 8.70 3.21
CA THR A 144 -3.29 8.72 3.83
C THR A 144 -3.19 9.88 4.81
N GLU A 145 -2.30 9.79 5.80
CA GLU A 145 -2.09 10.90 6.75
C GLU A 145 -1.77 12.21 6.03
N ASN A 146 -1.07 12.14 4.89
CA ASN A 146 -0.77 13.29 4.04
C ASN A 146 -2.01 13.84 3.34
N GLU A 147 -2.88 12.99 2.81
CA GLU A 147 -4.16 13.41 2.21
C GLU A 147 -5.10 14.00 3.27
N HIS A 148 -5.15 13.40 4.46
CA HIS A 148 -5.92 13.92 5.58
C HIS A 148 -5.38 15.28 6.06
N ALA A 149 -4.06 15.41 6.24
CA ALA A 149 -3.42 16.67 6.60
C ALA A 149 -3.63 17.75 5.52
N ARG A 150 -3.59 17.36 4.24
CA ARG A 150 -3.89 18.26 3.12
C ARG A 150 -5.36 18.70 3.12
N ALA A 151 -6.30 17.77 3.34
CA ALA A 151 -7.72 18.07 3.44
C ALA A 151 -8.01 19.02 4.63
N MET A 152 -7.38 18.78 5.78
CA MET A 152 -7.49 19.66 6.95
C MET A 152 -6.96 21.07 6.66
N ARG A 153 -5.81 21.20 5.98
CA ARG A 153 -5.29 22.52 5.56
C ARG A 153 -6.25 23.25 4.62
N ILE A 154 -6.84 22.55 3.66
CA ILE A 154 -7.83 23.12 2.72
C ILE A 154 -9.08 23.58 3.49
N ALA A 155 -9.59 22.76 4.41
CA ALA A 155 -10.75 23.09 5.22
C ALA A 155 -10.52 24.33 6.10
N SER A 156 -9.33 24.43 6.73
CA SER A 156 -8.95 25.62 7.51
C SER A 156 -8.89 26.89 6.65
N GLN A 157 -8.36 26.80 5.42
CA GLN A 157 -8.33 27.94 4.48
C GLN A 157 -9.72 28.35 3.99
N MET A 158 -10.61 27.38 3.72
CA MET A 158 -11.99 27.65 3.32
C MET A 158 -12.80 28.33 4.43
N ASN A 159 -12.63 27.90 5.68
CA ASN A 159 -13.29 28.54 6.83
C ASN A 159 -12.78 29.97 7.05
N TYR A 160 -11.46 30.19 6.97
CA TYR A 160 -10.86 31.53 7.07
C TYR A 160 -11.40 32.50 6.00
N ASN A 161 -11.53 32.05 4.76
CA ASN A 161 -12.06 32.88 3.68
C ASN A 161 -13.56 33.18 3.84
N LYS A 162 -14.32 32.24 4.42
CA LYS A 162 -15.75 32.41 4.70
C LYS A 162 -15.99 33.47 5.77
N GLU A 163 -15.22 33.44 6.86
CA GLU A 163 -15.32 34.42 7.96
C GLU A 163 -14.96 35.84 7.49
N LYS A 164 -13.96 35.96 6.61
CA LYS A 164 -13.57 37.25 6.02
C LYS A 164 -14.61 37.82 5.07
N SER A 165 -15.30 36.97 4.31
CA SER A 165 -16.42 37.41 3.44
C SER A 165 -17.67 37.85 4.21
N SER A 166 -17.85 37.38 5.44
CA SER A 166 -18.95 37.80 6.32
C SER A 166 -18.66 39.04 7.17
N SER A 167 -17.40 39.47 7.28
CA SER A 167 -17.02 40.70 7.98
C SER A 167 -16.97 41.94 7.09
N ASP A 168 -16.96 41.74 5.77
CA ASP A 168 -16.94 42.81 4.75
C ASP A 168 -18.35 43.10 4.16
N SER A 169 -19.43 42.64 4.83
CA SER A 169 -20.84 42.88 4.45
C SER A 169 -21.61 43.62 5.54
#